data_AF-A0A839D0U9-F1
#
_entry.id   AF-A0A839D0U9-F1
#
_cell.length_a   1.000
_cell.length_b   1.000
_cell.length_c   1.000
_cell.angle_alpha   90.00
_cell.angle_beta   90.00
_cell.angle_gamma   90.00
#
_symmetry.space_group_name_H-M   'P 1'
#
loop_
_entity.id
_entity.type
_entity.pdbx_description
1 polymer ?
#
loop_
_entity_poly.entity_id
_entity_poly.type
_entity_poly.pdbx_seq_one_letter_code
_entity_poly.pdbx_strand_id
1 'polypeptide(L)'
;MKNNEKHTNQEKPNPKKRVSWVDSIEDNEGKTSRLKKKPRIFNESQGSSPAQKSLKNYFAQMFSDGCYDEIRQEWEGYIAKNPRIIELKELYGDDSKEVLKMGKNIIGKLLCLDNYSMLRWVTVNCDIEAFKLIADMSSTKYLQRMVRYDDYMVLRLFVNKAFVDEYKGTYESSKYIEGFKLFLNIDNNVSQAFFNCYNVTQDIKSDFNTALKEMGLKQLIDDNKENNSPNHKNLFTQRIFTTAAEATKLTR
;
A
#
# COMPACT_ATOMS: atom_id res chain seq x y z
N MET A 1 -59.29 55.26 -7.75
CA MET A 1 -59.13 54.23 -8.79
C MET A 1 -57.79 53.52 -8.58
N LYS A 2 -57.83 52.17 -8.48
CA LYS A 2 -56.80 51.10 -8.58
C LYS A 2 -55.33 51.42 -8.17
N ASN A 3 -54.76 50.87 -7.10
CA ASN A 3 -54.30 49.49 -6.79
C ASN A 3 -53.23 48.87 -7.73
N ASN A 4 -52.03 48.71 -7.15
CA ASN A 4 -51.08 47.58 -7.11
C ASN A 4 -50.86 46.59 -8.27
N GLU A 5 -49.57 46.23 -8.36
CA GLU A 5 -48.97 44.92 -8.70
C GLU A 5 -48.95 44.44 -10.17
N LYS A 6 -47.75 44.19 -10.73
CA LYS A 6 -47.09 42.85 -10.78
C LYS A 6 -45.89 42.79 -11.74
N HIS A 7 -44.96 41.90 -11.38
CA HIS A 7 -43.88 41.33 -12.17
C HIS A 7 -44.34 40.60 -13.45
N THR A 8 -43.47 40.53 -14.48
CA THR A 8 -43.10 39.33 -15.31
C THR A 8 -42.13 39.79 -16.42
N ASN A 9 -40.87 39.30 -16.50
CA ASN A 9 -40.38 38.07 -17.15
C ASN A 9 -40.87 37.83 -18.60
N GLN A 10 -39.93 37.78 -19.56
CA GLN A 10 -39.87 36.88 -20.73
C GLN A 10 -38.60 37.21 -21.56
N GLU A 11 -37.56 36.36 -21.58
CA GLU A 11 -37.38 35.11 -22.37
C GLU A 11 -36.93 35.33 -23.82
N LYS A 12 -35.79 34.70 -24.18
CA LYS A 12 -35.59 33.89 -25.41
C LYS A 12 -34.23 33.15 -25.38
N PRO A 13 -34.01 32.07 -26.15
CA PRO A 13 -34.11 30.71 -25.61
C PRO A 13 -32.87 29.80 -25.89
N ASN A 14 -32.76 28.73 -25.10
CA ASN A 14 -32.01 27.49 -25.41
C ASN A 14 -32.82 26.64 -26.45
N PRO A 15 -32.39 25.48 -27.04
CA PRO A 15 -31.20 24.64 -26.78
C PRO A 15 -30.54 23.97 -28.04
N LYS A 16 -29.34 23.39 -27.86
CA LYS A 16 -29.01 22.08 -28.49
C LYS A 16 -28.60 21.10 -27.40
N LYS A 17 -29.50 20.15 -27.14
CA LYS A 17 -29.32 18.94 -26.33
C LYS A 17 -28.09 18.15 -26.80
N ARG A 18 -27.21 17.78 -25.88
CA ARG A 18 -26.61 16.45 -25.88
C ARG A 18 -26.93 15.80 -24.54
N VAL A 19 -27.76 14.78 -24.59
CA VAL A 19 -28.11 13.95 -23.44
C VAL A 19 -26.87 13.13 -23.09
N SER A 20 -26.37 13.26 -21.86
CA SER A 20 -25.66 12.17 -21.21
C SER A 20 -26.30 11.94 -19.85
N TRP A 21 -26.84 10.74 -19.69
CA TRP A 21 -27.47 10.23 -18.49
C TRP A 21 -26.59 10.48 -17.26
N VAL A 22 -27.09 11.32 -16.37
CA VAL A 22 -26.82 11.17 -14.94
C VAL A 22 -27.76 10.06 -14.48
N ASP A 23 -27.16 8.97 -14.01
CA ASP A 23 -27.50 8.36 -12.73
C ASP A 23 -26.47 7.26 -12.44
N SER A 24 -25.42 7.63 -11.70
CA SER A 24 -24.90 6.83 -10.60
C SER A 24 -24.02 7.71 -9.73
N ILE A 25 -24.44 7.75 -8.48
CA ILE A 25 -24.10 8.66 -7.42
C ILE A 25 -22.71 8.32 -6.84
N GLU A 26 -21.87 9.35 -6.81
CA GLU A 26 -20.80 9.62 -5.84
C GLU A 26 -19.63 8.63 -5.66
N ASP A 27 -18.64 8.76 -6.55
CA ASP A 27 -17.21 8.74 -6.15
C ASP A 27 -16.78 10.20 -5.92
N ASN A 28 -16.78 10.64 -4.66
CA ASN A 28 -16.38 12.01 -4.29
C ASN A 28 -15.35 12.06 -3.15
N GLU A 29 -14.43 11.10 -3.06
CA GLU A 29 -13.28 11.17 -2.15
C GLU A 29 -12.01 11.71 -2.84
N GLY A 30 -12.12 12.87 -3.49
CA GLY A 30 -11.03 13.43 -4.30
C GLY A 30 -10.81 14.94 -4.24
N LYS A 31 -11.56 15.69 -3.43
CA LYS A 31 -11.36 17.15 -3.31
C LYS A 31 -11.08 17.56 -1.87
N THR A 32 -9.81 17.59 -1.51
CA THR A 32 -9.36 18.26 -0.29
C THR A 32 -9.24 19.76 -0.53
N SER A 33 -10.11 20.54 0.13
CA SER A 33 -9.96 21.99 0.26
C SER A 33 -8.62 22.31 0.93
N ARG A 34 -7.83 23.20 0.32
CA ARG A 34 -6.55 23.70 0.87
C ARG A 34 -6.79 24.42 2.20
N LEU A 35 -6.67 23.70 3.32
CA LEU A 35 -6.66 24.27 4.66
C LEU A 35 -5.22 24.33 5.19
N LYS A 36 -4.86 25.51 5.70
CA LYS A 36 -3.53 25.88 6.21
C LYS A 36 -3.06 24.88 7.29
N LYS A 37 -1.83 24.35 7.13
CA LYS A 37 -1.17 23.44 8.08
C LYS A 37 -1.03 24.11 9.45
N LYS A 38 -1.66 23.54 10.48
CA LYS A 38 -1.25 23.71 11.89
C LYS A 38 -0.22 22.63 12.27
N PRO A 39 0.67 22.87 13.25
CA PRO A 39 1.73 21.94 13.62
C PRO A 39 1.14 20.63 14.17
N ARG A 40 1.68 19.49 13.74
CA ARG A 40 1.35 18.17 14.30
C ARG A 40 1.99 18.05 15.69
N ILE A 41 1.14 18.01 16.71
CA ILE A 41 1.48 17.40 18.00
C ILE A 41 1.27 15.89 17.82
N PHE A 42 2.32 15.09 18.03
CA PHE A 42 2.23 13.64 18.07
C PHE A 42 1.47 13.24 19.34
N ASN A 43 0.20 12.90 19.18
CA ASN A 43 -0.50 12.04 20.13
C ASN A 43 -0.81 10.73 19.42
N GLU A 44 -0.10 9.67 19.78
CA GLU A 44 -0.57 8.31 19.57
C GLU A 44 -1.85 8.12 20.39
N SER A 45 -2.99 8.06 19.70
CA SER A 45 -4.19 7.29 20.04
C SER A 45 -5.41 7.95 19.41
N GLN A 46 -6.41 7.11 19.09
CA GLN A 46 -7.72 7.42 18.49
C GLN A 46 -7.76 7.24 16.96
N GLY A 47 -8.19 6.05 16.54
CA GLY A 47 -8.48 5.76 15.13
C GLY A 47 -9.12 4.41 14.82
N SER A 48 -9.06 3.41 15.73
CA SER A 48 -9.71 2.12 15.49
C SER A 48 -10.79 1.81 16.54
N SER A 49 -11.94 1.31 16.07
CA SER A 49 -13.04 0.89 16.94
C SER A 49 -12.62 -0.34 17.78
N PRO A 50 -13.22 -0.57 18.96
CA PRO A 50 -12.89 -1.73 19.79
C PRO A 50 -12.99 -3.08 19.03
N ALA A 51 -13.95 -3.21 18.12
CA ALA A 51 -14.13 -4.40 17.27
C ALA A 51 -13.00 -4.58 16.23
N GLN A 52 -12.42 -3.50 15.72
CA GLN A 52 -11.25 -3.57 14.84
C GLN A 52 -10.00 -3.99 15.61
N LYS A 53 -9.85 -3.52 16.87
CA LYS A 53 -8.74 -3.93 17.74
C LYS A 53 -8.84 -5.41 18.11
N SER A 54 -10.03 -5.92 18.42
CA SER A 54 -10.22 -7.34 18.75
C SER A 54 -9.91 -8.24 17.54
N LEU A 55 -10.36 -7.86 16.33
CA LEU A 55 -10.10 -8.64 15.12
C LEU A 55 -8.61 -8.66 14.75
N LYS A 56 -7.91 -7.52 14.91
CA LYS A 56 -6.47 -7.46 14.69
C LYS A 56 -5.72 -8.36 15.67
N ASN A 57 -6.04 -8.28 16.96
CA ASN A 57 -5.37 -9.09 17.98
C ASN A 57 -5.63 -10.58 17.74
N TYR A 58 -6.84 -10.93 17.32
CA TYR A 58 -7.20 -12.29 16.95
C TYR A 58 -6.32 -12.82 15.80
N PHE A 59 -6.25 -12.10 14.66
CA PHE A 59 -5.42 -12.54 13.55
C PHE A 59 -3.93 -12.53 13.88
N ALA A 60 -3.45 -11.55 14.66
CA ALA A 60 -2.05 -11.53 15.11
C ALA A 60 -1.72 -12.77 15.95
N GLN A 61 -2.61 -13.19 16.84
CA GLN A 61 -2.45 -14.42 17.61
C GLN A 61 -2.43 -15.66 16.69
N MET A 62 -3.39 -15.79 15.77
CA MET A 62 -3.44 -16.92 14.83
C MET A 62 -2.18 -17.00 13.95
N PHE A 63 -1.67 -15.85 13.49
CA PHE A 63 -0.41 -15.78 12.74
C PHE A 63 0.79 -16.15 13.61
N SER A 64 0.79 -15.77 14.90
CA SER A 64 1.84 -16.17 15.85
C SER A 64 1.85 -17.67 16.10
N ASP A 65 0.68 -18.29 16.13
CA ASP A 65 0.49 -19.71 16.44
C ASP A 65 0.67 -20.61 15.20
N GLY A 66 0.90 -20.03 14.02
CA GLY A 66 1.10 -20.77 12.77
C GLY A 66 -0.19 -21.36 12.19
N CYS A 67 -1.36 -20.89 12.61
CA CYS A 67 -2.69 -21.37 12.19
C CYS A 67 -3.10 -20.85 10.80
N TYR A 68 -2.22 -21.01 9.80
CA TYR A 68 -2.39 -20.39 8.47
C TYR A 68 -3.57 -20.97 7.68
N ASP A 69 -3.86 -22.26 7.84
CA ASP A 69 -4.98 -22.91 7.18
C ASP A 69 -6.31 -22.45 7.78
N GLU A 70 -6.37 -22.26 9.10
CA GLU A 70 -7.53 -21.71 9.79
C GLU A 70 -7.79 -20.26 9.37
N ILE A 71 -6.74 -19.43 9.26
CA ILE A 71 -6.85 -18.06 8.74
C ILE A 71 -7.42 -18.09 7.32
N ARG A 72 -6.91 -18.98 6.46
CA ARG A 72 -7.38 -19.13 5.08
C ARG A 72 -8.86 -19.49 5.05
N GLN A 73 -9.28 -20.51 5.80
CA GLN A 73 -10.67 -20.95 5.86
C GLN A 73 -11.60 -19.86 6.38
N GLU A 74 -11.18 -19.08 7.38
CA GLU A 74 -11.97 -17.95 7.87
C GLU A 74 -12.14 -16.86 6.82
N TRP A 75 -11.07 -16.52 6.12
CA TRP A 75 -11.11 -15.53 5.04
C TRP A 75 -11.99 -16.01 3.89
N GLU A 76 -11.90 -17.28 3.50
CA GLU A 76 -12.79 -17.90 2.51
C GLU A 76 -14.25 -17.89 2.99
N GLY A 77 -14.50 -18.19 4.26
CA GLY A 77 -15.82 -18.09 4.86
C GLY A 77 -16.38 -16.66 4.89
N TYR A 78 -15.52 -15.66 5.11
CA TYR A 78 -15.89 -14.25 5.04
C TYR A 78 -16.22 -13.81 3.60
N ILE A 79 -15.43 -14.26 2.63
CA ILE A 79 -15.68 -14.03 1.19
C ILE A 79 -17.01 -14.67 0.78
N ALA A 80 -17.26 -15.92 1.17
CA ALA A 80 -18.47 -16.67 0.78
C ALA A 80 -19.77 -16.01 1.27
N LYS A 81 -19.72 -15.33 2.42
CA LYS A 81 -20.87 -14.60 2.99
C LYS A 81 -21.05 -13.19 2.41
N ASN A 82 -20.13 -12.72 1.57
CA ASN A 82 -20.19 -11.37 1.03
C ASN A 82 -21.28 -11.27 -0.06
N PRO A 83 -22.27 -10.37 0.06
CA PRO A 83 -23.38 -10.29 -0.90
C PRO A 83 -22.91 -10.11 -2.35
N ARG A 84 -21.84 -9.32 -2.55
CA ARG A 84 -21.30 -9.08 -3.89
C ARG A 84 -20.65 -10.32 -4.50
N ILE A 85 -20.08 -11.20 -3.67
CA ILE A 85 -19.53 -12.47 -4.14
C ILE A 85 -20.64 -13.42 -4.54
N ILE A 86 -21.72 -13.49 -3.75
CA ILE A 86 -22.90 -14.31 -4.06
C ILE A 86 -23.48 -13.90 -5.42
N GLU A 87 -23.71 -12.60 -5.64
CA GLU A 87 -24.17 -12.07 -6.93
C GLU A 87 -23.23 -12.42 -8.10
N LEU A 88 -21.91 -12.30 -7.90
CA LEU A 88 -20.94 -12.59 -8.96
C LEU A 88 -20.87 -14.09 -9.27
N LYS A 89 -21.02 -14.96 -8.27
CA LYS A 89 -21.07 -16.41 -8.46
C LYS A 89 -22.29 -16.83 -9.27
N GLU A 90 -23.45 -16.22 -9.00
CA GLU A 90 -24.68 -16.47 -9.77
C GLU A 90 -24.53 -16.06 -11.24
N LEU A 91 -23.80 -14.97 -11.52
CA LEU A 91 -23.65 -14.43 -12.87
C LEU A 91 -22.54 -15.11 -13.69
N TYR A 92 -21.42 -15.47 -13.06
CA TYR A 92 -20.19 -15.87 -13.76
C TYR A 92 -19.67 -17.26 -13.36
N GLY A 93 -20.23 -17.88 -12.32
CA GLY A 93 -19.76 -19.13 -11.74
C GLY A 93 -18.68 -18.93 -10.67
N ASP A 94 -18.48 -19.99 -9.87
CA ASP A 94 -17.63 -19.98 -8.67
C ASP A 94 -16.16 -19.65 -8.94
N ASP A 95 -15.59 -20.22 -10.01
CA ASP A 95 -14.17 -20.08 -10.34
C ASP A 95 -13.90 -18.95 -11.36
N SER A 96 -14.86 -18.06 -11.55
CA SER A 96 -14.69 -16.93 -12.47
C SER A 96 -13.62 -15.96 -11.99
N LYS A 97 -12.92 -15.32 -12.94
CA LYS A 97 -11.90 -14.31 -12.63
C LYS A 97 -12.47 -13.15 -11.83
N GLU A 98 -13.73 -12.81 -12.06
CA GLU A 98 -14.49 -11.77 -11.39
C GLU A 98 -14.67 -12.09 -9.91
N VAL A 99 -15.11 -13.31 -9.57
CA VAL A 99 -15.26 -13.78 -8.19
C VAL A 99 -13.91 -13.81 -7.48
N LEU A 100 -12.88 -14.41 -8.09
CA LEU A 100 -11.54 -14.50 -7.50
C LEU A 100 -10.94 -13.10 -7.25
N LYS A 101 -11.05 -12.19 -8.22
CA LYS A 101 -10.57 -10.81 -8.09
C LYS A 101 -11.30 -10.05 -6.98
N MET A 102 -12.62 -10.24 -6.87
CA MET A 102 -13.41 -9.59 -5.83
C MET A 102 -13.08 -10.15 -4.44
N GLY A 103 -12.90 -11.46 -4.30
CA GLY A 103 -12.47 -12.10 -3.05
C GLY A 103 -11.14 -11.52 -2.56
N LYS A 104 -10.14 -11.46 -3.45
CA LYS A 104 -8.83 -10.85 -3.14
C LYS A 104 -8.92 -9.35 -2.78
N ASN A 105 -9.85 -8.62 -3.37
CA ASN A 105 -10.09 -7.22 -3.01
C ASN A 105 -10.69 -7.07 -1.61
N ILE A 106 -11.61 -7.96 -1.22
CA ILE A 106 -12.24 -7.95 0.10
C ILE A 106 -11.18 -8.19 1.19
N ILE A 107 -10.35 -9.22 1.04
CA ILE A 107 -9.26 -9.51 1.99
C ILE A 107 -8.23 -8.38 2.01
N GLY A 108 -7.84 -7.86 0.84
CA GLY A 108 -6.94 -6.72 0.75
C GLY A 108 -7.47 -5.49 1.52
N LYS A 109 -8.77 -5.20 1.44
CA LYS A 109 -9.40 -4.13 2.24
C LYS A 109 -9.33 -4.43 3.73
N LEU A 110 -9.69 -5.64 4.13
CA LEU A 110 -9.69 -6.09 5.53
C LEU A 110 -8.32 -5.86 6.19
N LEU A 111 -7.25 -6.29 5.51
CA LEU A 111 -5.87 -6.17 6.00
C LEU A 111 -5.36 -4.72 6.04
N CYS A 112 -6.02 -3.79 5.34
CA CYS A 112 -5.64 -2.38 5.31
C CYS A 112 -6.35 -1.51 6.35
N LEU A 113 -7.36 -2.02 7.08
CA LEU A 113 -8.24 -1.23 7.95
C LEU A 113 -7.51 -0.49 9.09
N ASP A 114 -6.37 -0.99 9.57
CA ASP A 114 -5.61 -0.41 10.68
C ASP A 114 -4.25 0.14 10.22
N ASN A 115 -4.25 1.08 9.27
CA ASN A 115 -3.03 1.68 8.72
C ASN A 115 -2.01 0.62 8.27
N TYR A 116 -2.47 -0.46 7.65
CA TYR A 116 -1.59 -1.52 7.15
C TYR A 116 -0.72 -2.18 8.25
N SER A 117 -1.21 -2.18 9.51
CA SER A 117 -0.46 -2.68 10.66
C SER A 117 -0.24 -4.20 10.64
N MET A 118 -1.13 -4.97 10.00
CA MET A 118 -1.04 -6.42 9.99
C MET A 118 0.21 -6.91 9.24
N LEU A 119 0.43 -6.42 8.01
CA LEU A 119 1.60 -6.84 7.24
C LEU A 119 2.90 -6.42 7.93
N ARG A 120 2.94 -5.22 8.52
CA ARG A 120 4.10 -4.76 9.33
C ARG A 120 4.37 -5.70 10.50
N TRP A 121 3.33 -6.10 11.22
CA TRP A 121 3.45 -7.00 12.36
C TRP A 121 3.91 -8.40 11.94
N VAL A 122 3.24 -8.99 10.95
CA VAL A 122 3.56 -10.33 10.41
C VAL A 122 5.02 -10.40 9.93
N THR A 123 5.48 -9.38 9.21
CA THR A 123 6.85 -9.33 8.66
C THR A 123 7.96 -9.39 9.73
N VAL A 124 7.67 -8.96 10.96
CA VAL A 124 8.66 -8.95 12.06
C VAL A 124 8.51 -10.15 13.00
N ASN A 125 7.28 -10.62 13.18
CA ASN A 125 6.94 -11.56 14.26
C ASN A 125 6.64 -12.98 13.78
N CYS A 126 6.40 -13.19 12.49
CA CYS A 126 6.04 -14.49 11.92
C CYS A 126 7.10 -14.98 10.93
N ASP A 127 6.97 -16.25 10.53
CA ASP A 127 7.73 -16.80 9.43
C ASP A 127 7.26 -16.24 8.07
N ILE A 128 7.94 -16.69 7.01
CA ILE A 128 7.67 -16.23 5.65
C ILE A 128 6.36 -16.76 5.05
N GLU A 129 5.84 -17.89 5.55
CA GLU A 129 4.58 -18.48 5.09
C GLU A 129 3.39 -17.58 5.43
N ALA A 130 3.44 -16.88 6.57
CA ALA A 130 2.46 -15.87 6.91
C ALA A 130 2.39 -14.73 5.87
N PHE A 131 3.54 -14.29 5.34
CA PHE A 131 3.57 -13.28 4.27
C PHE A 131 3.08 -13.87 2.93
N LYS A 132 3.45 -15.10 2.59
CA LYS A 132 2.91 -15.80 1.41
C LYS A 132 1.38 -15.87 1.44
N LEU A 133 0.80 -16.25 2.58
CA LEU A 133 -0.66 -16.30 2.74
C LEU A 133 -1.31 -14.94 2.45
N ILE A 134 -0.76 -13.86 3.01
CA ILE A 134 -1.25 -12.50 2.75
C ILE A 134 -1.12 -12.16 1.26
N ALA A 135 0.01 -12.48 0.63
CA ALA A 135 0.26 -12.21 -0.77
C ALA A 135 -0.70 -12.99 -1.70
N ASP A 136 -1.00 -14.24 -1.37
CA ASP A 136 -1.89 -15.10 -2.14
C ASP A 136 -3.34 -14.64 -2.06
N MET A 137 -3.78 -14.29 -0.85
CA MET A 137 -5.18 -13.97 -0.57
C MET A 137 -5.54 -12.50 -0.85
N SER A 138 -4.57 -11.63 -1.05
CA SER A 138 -4.80 -10.20 -1.28
C SER A 138 -4.66 -9.80 -2.74
N SER A 139 -5.41 -8.77 -3.15
CA SER A 139 -5.20 -8.20 -4.49
C SER A 139 -3.87 -7.45 -4.55
N THR A 140 -3.22 -7.47 -5.72
CA THR A 140 -1.97 -6.73 -5.98
C THR A 140 -2.07 -5.25 -5.63
N LYS A 141 -3.23 -4.61 -5.89
CA LYS A 141 -3.47 -3.19 -5.55
C LYS A 141 -3.32 -2.92 -4.05
N TYR A 142 -3.86 -3.79 -3.20
CA TYR A 142 -3.76 -3.62 -1.75
C TYR A 142 -2.40 -4.03 -1.21
N LEU A 143 -1.76 -5.05 -1.78
CA LEU A 143 -0.36 -5.41 -1.48
C LEU A 143 0.59 -4.26 -1.76
N GLN A 144 0.49 -3.62 -2.93
CA GLN A 144 1.28 -2.44 -3.25
C GLN A 144 1.03 -1.28 -2.28
N ARG A 145 -0.23 -1.07 -1.86
CA ARG A 145 -0.55 -0.06 -0.85
C ARG A 145 0.10 -0.38 0.50
N MET A 146 0.01 -1.63 0.96
CA MET A 146 0.65 -2.09 2.20
C MET A 146 2.17 -1.93 2.15
N VAL A 147 2.80 -2.39 1.07
CA VAL A 147 4.26 -2.35 0.90
C VAL A 147 4.77 -0.92 0.76
N ARG A 148 4.12 -0.05 -0.02
CA ARG A 148 4.53 1.35 -0.21
C ARG A 148 4.23 2.25 0.99
N TYR A 149 3.33 1.82 1.88
CA TYR A 149 2.90 2.64 3.00
C TYR A 149 4.08 3.03 3.89
N ASP A 150 4.07 4.31 4.28
CA ASP A 150 5.11 4.90 5.12
C ASP A 150 6.52 4.62 4.56
N ASP A 151 6.68 4.91 3.26
CA ASP A 151 7.95 4.83 2.53
C ASP A 151 8.64 3.46 2.66
N TYR A 152 7.90 2.40 2.29
CA TYR A 152 8.40 1.02 2.36
C TYR A 152 8.76 0.55 3.79
N MET A 153 8.00 0.99 4.80
CA MET A 153 8.23 0.60 6.20
C MET A 153 8.27 -0.92 6.40
N VAL A 154 7.40 -1.68 5.74
CA VAL A 154 7.35 -3.15 5.83
C VAL A 154 8.69 -3.76 5.39
N LEU A 155 9.25 -3.30 4.27
CA LEU A 155 10.56 -3.74 3.77
C LEU A 155 11.67 -3.38 4.77
N ARG A 156 11.66 -2.16 5.31
CA ARG A 156 12.66 -1.73 6.31
C ARG A 156 12.62 -2.60 7.56
N LEU A 157 11.43 -2.94 8.03
CA LEU A 157 11.23 -3.86 9.15
C LEU A 157 11.74 -5.27 8.83
N PHE A 158 11.50 -5.77 7.61
CA PHE A 158 12.04 -7.05 7.15
C PHE A 158 13.57 -7.07 7.14
N VAL A 159 14.21 -6.04 6.60
CA VAL A 159 15.68 -5.89 6.59
C VAL A 159 16.24 -5.76 8.01
N ASN A 160 15.55 -5.04 8.90
CA ASN A 160 15.97 -4.97 10.30
C ASN A 160 15.85 -6.33 11.00
N LYS A 161 14.80 -7.12 10.71
CA LYS A 161 14.68 -8.49 11.22
C LYS A 161 15.82 -9.38 10.71
N ALA A 162 16.16 -9.26 9.43
CA ALA A 162 17.30 -9.92 8.81
C ALA A 162 18.61 -9.62 9.55
N PHE A 163 18.88 -8.35 9.80
CA PHE A 163 20.05 -7.91 10.56
C PHE A 163 20.08 -8.47 11.99
N VAL A 164 18.94 -8.45 12.68
CA VAL A 164 18.82 -9.02 14.05
C VAL A 164 19.10 -10.51 14.06
N ASP A 165 18.62 -11.26 13.06
CA ASP A 165 18.81 -12.70 12.98
C ASP A 165 20.24 -13.07 12.59
N GLU A 166 20.91 -12.27 11.75
CA GLU A 166 22.35 -12.42 11.45
C GLU A 166 23.17 -12.24 12.72
N TYR A 167 22.90 -11.17 13.48
CA TYR A 167 23.57 -10.92 14.76
C TYR A 167 23.34 -12.02 15.79
N LYS A 168 22.16 -12.67 15.76
CA LYS A 168 21.82 -13.80 16.65
C LYS A 168 22.29 -15.16 16.14
N GLY A 169 22.84 -15.25 14.92
CA GLY A 169 23.21 -16.51 14.29
C GLY A 169 22.02 -17.39 13.88
N THR A 170 20.82 -16.82 13.74
CA THR A 170 19.59 -17.52 13.31
C THR A 170 19.19 -17.14 11.87
N TYR A 171 20.10 -16.50 11.14
CA TYR A 171 19.86 -16.06 9.76
C TYR A 171 19.82 -17.25 8.80
N GLU A 172 18.70 -17.40 8.10
CA GLU A 172 18.51 -18.43 7.08
C GLU A 172 18.34 -17.78 5.70
N SER A 173 19.41 -17.79 4.91
CA SER A 173 19.47 -17.11 3.60
C SER A 173 18.30 -17.44 2.68
N SER A 174 17.90 -18.72 2.62
CA SER A 174 16.76 -19.16 1.80
C SER A 174 15.45 -18.45 2.14
N LYS A 175 15.15 -18.22 3.43
CA LYS A 175 13.95 -17.49 3.89
C LYS A 175 13.98 -16.03 3.45
N TYR A 176 15.14 -15.38 3.52
CA TYR A 176 15.27 -13.97 3.15
C TYR A 176 15.23 -13.76 1.64
N ILE A 177 15.88 -14.63 0.86
CA ILE A 177 15.77 -14.64 -0.61
C ILE A 177 14.29 -14.72 -1.00
N GLU A 178 13.54 -15.63 -0.38
CA GLU A 178 12.12 -15.80 -0.68
C GLU A 178 11.28 -14.56 -0.30
N GLY A 179 11.53 -13.96 0.86
CA GLY A 179 10.86 -12.72 1.23
C GLY A 179 11.19 -11.54 0.31
N PHE A 180 12.44 -11.42 -0.13
CA PHE A 180 12.78 -10.42 -1.15
C PHE A 180 12.03 -10.64 -2.46
N LYS A 181 11.85 -11.90 -2.90
CA LYS A 181 11.03 -12.20 -4.08
C LYS A 181 9.57 -11.77 -3.89
N LEU A 182 8.99 -11.97 -2.70
CA LEU A 182 7.63 -11.50 -2.43
C LEU A 182 7.52 -9.98 -2.57
N PHE A 183 8.45 -9.21 -2.00
CA PHE A 183 8.46 -7.76 -2.16
C PHE A 183 8.62 -7.33 -3.62
N LEU A 184 9.56 -7.93 -4.34
CA LEU A 184 9.82 -7.63 -5.75
C LEU A 184 8.63 -7.97 -6.65
N ASN A 185 7.95 -9.10 -6.39
CA ASN A 185 6.71 -9.47 -7.09
C ASN A 185 5.58 -8.46 -6.87
N ILE A 186 5.53 -7.83 -5.69
CA ILE A 186 4.53 -6.80 -5.38
C ILE A 186 4.89 -5.47 -6.06
N ASP A 187 6.16 -5.06 -5.99
CA ASP A 187 6.62 -3.79 -6.53
C ASP A 187 8.14 -3.76 -6.82
N ASN A 188 8.52 -3.58 -8.08
CA ASN A 188 9.92 -3.49 -8.49
C ASN A 188 10.68 -2.28 -7.89
N ASN A 189 9.96 -1.21 -7.50
CA ASN A 189 10.56 -0.04 -6.85
C ASN A 189 11.13 -0.35 -5.45
N VAL A 190 10.82 -1.54 -4.89
CA VAL A 190 11.46 -2.08 -3.69
C VAL A 190 12.97 -2.08 -3.81
N SER A 191 13.53 -2.27 -5.01
CA SER A 191 14.98 -2.23 -5.22
C SER A 191 15.62 -0.92 -4.77
N GLN A 192 15.04 0.22 -5.14
CA GLN A 192 15.51 1.52 -4.71
C GLN A 192 15.34 1.71 -3.20
N ALA A 193 14.21 1.27 -2.64
CA ALA A 193 13.96 1.34 -1.21
C ALA A 193 14.95 0.49 -0.39
N PHE A 194 15.30 -0.70 -0.88
CA PHE A 194 16.26 -1.60 -0.26
C PHE A 194 17.64 -0.96 -0.15
N PHE A 195 18.14 -0.34 -1.22
CA PHE A 195 19.46 0.33 -1.18
C PHE A 195 19.50 1.56 -0.28
N ASN A 196 18.35 2.11 0.10
CA ASN A 196 18.22 3.19 1.08
C ASN A 196 18.02 2.68 2.52
N CYS A 197 17.90 1.36 2.74
CA CYS A 197 17.81 0.81 4.09
C CYS A 197 19.14 0.97 4.84
N TYR A 198 19.05 1.33 6.12
CA TYR A 198 20.16 1.19 7.06
C TYR A 198 20.36 -0.29 7.42
N ASN A 199 21.53 -0.65 7.94
CA ASN A 199 21.85 -2.00 8.45
C ASN A 199 21.83 -3.14 7.42
N VAL A 200 22.06 -2.84 6.13
CA VAL A 200 22.23 -3.88 5.11
C VAL A 200 23.67 -4.39 5.15
N THR A 201 23.85 -5.63 5.61
CA THR A 201 25.13 -6.35 5.59
C THR A 201 25.44 -6.90 4.20
N GLN A 202 26.64 -7.46 4.01
CA GLN A 202 26.99 -8.08 2.72
C GLN A 202 26.15 -9.32 2.42
N ASP A 203 25.82 -10.11 3.44
CA ASP A 203 25.01 -11.32 3.28
C ASP A 203 23.57 -10.97 2.89
N ILE A 204 22.95 -10.03 3.61
CA ILE A 204 21.60 -9.52 3.28
C ILE A 204 21.58 -8.93 1.85
N LYS A 205 22.63 -8.22 1.45
CA LYS A 205 22.77 -7.69 0.09
C LYS A 205 22.96 -8.79 -0.95
N SER A 206 23.72 -9.83 -0.64
CA SER A 206 23.93 -11.00 -1.50
C SER A 206 22.61 -11.73 -1.75
N ASP A 207 21.81 -11.90 -0.70
CA ASP A 207 20.50 -12.57 -0.79
C ASP A 207 19.49 -11.75 -1.59
N PHE A 208 19.48 -10.42 -1.42
CA PHE A 208 18.67 -9.53 -2.25
C PHE A 208 19.06 -9.62 -3.74
N ASN A 209 20.37 -9.61 -4.05
CA ASN A 209 20.85 -9.77 -5.42
C ASN A 209 20.52 -11.15 -5.99
N THR A 210 20.55 -12.20 -5.16
CA THR A 210 20.15 -13.55 -5.55
C THR A 210 18.67 -13.59 -5.91
N ALA A 211 17.80 -12.96 -5.12
CA ALA A 211 16.38 -12.80 -5.45
C ALA A 211 16.16 -12.08 -6.78
N LEU A 212 16.85 -10.95 -7.02
CA LEU A 212 16.79 -10.23 -8.30
C LEU A 212 17.23 -11.11 -9.48
N LYS A 213 18.31 -11.89 -9.32
CA LYS A 213 18.81 -12.79 -10.35
C LYS A 213 17.80 -13.89 -10.68
N GLU A 214 17.25 -14.54 -9.66
CA GLU A 214 16.29 -15.63 -9.83
C GLU A 214 14.96 -15.17 -10.43
N MET A 215 14.60 -13.90 -10.23
CA MET A 215 13.42 -13.28 -10.85
C MET A 215 13.67 -12.70 -12.24
N GLY A 216 14.90 -12.75 -12.77
CA GLY A 216 15.24 -12.13 -14.05
C GLY A 216 15.18 -10.60 -14.03
N LEU A 217 15.39 -9.98 -12.86
CA LEU A 217 15.35 -8.53 -12.63
C LEU A 217 16.74 -7.92 -12.43
N LYS A 218 17.78 -8.58 -12.96
CA LYS A 218 19.18 -8.17 -12.77
C LYS A 218 19.45 -6.73 -13.22
N GLN A 219 18.73 -6.26 -14.25
CA GLN A 219 18.81 -4.88 -14.74
C GLN A 219 18.58 -3.82 -13.65
N LEU A 220 17.76 -4.12 -12.64
CA LEU A 220 17.51 -3.19 -11.52
C LEU A 220 18.74 -2.97 -10.63
N ILE A 221 19.75 -3.84 -10.69
CA ILE A 221 21.04 -3.65 -10.01
C ILE A 221 21.85 -2.60 -10.75
N ASP A 222 21.83 -2.64 -12.08
CA ASP A 222 22.65 -1.80 -12.93
C ASP A 222 22.06 -0.38 -13.03
N ASP A 223 20.73 -0.25 -13.12
CA ASP A 223 20.02 1.05 -13.06
C ASP A 223 20.26 1.81 -11.74
N ASN A 224 20.41 1.07 -10.62
CA ASN A 224 20.74 1.67 -9.32
C ASN A 224 22.20 2.12 -9.21
N LYS A 225 23.13 1.49 -9.92
CA LYS A 225 24.54 1.97 -9.97
C LYS A 225 24.63 3.27 -10.76
N GLU A 226 23.86 3.42 -11.83
CA GLU A 226 23.81 4.66 -12.62
C GLU A 226 23.19 5.81 -11.82
N ASN A 227 22.11 5.56 -11.08
CA ASN A 227 21.48 6.57 -10.21
C ASN A 227 22.32 6.98 -8.99
N ASN A 228 23.22 6.10 -8.53
CA ASN A 228 24.18 6.39 -7.46
C ASN A 228 25.55 6.88 -7.98
N SER A 229 25.67 7.13 -9.29
CA SER A 229 26.82 7.87 -9.83
C SER A 229 26.86 9.26 -9.19
N PRO A 230 28.01 9.73 -8.70
CA PRO A 230 28.13 11.02 -8.00
C PRO A 230 27.70 12.24 -8.84
N ASN A 231 27.42 12.04 -10.12
CA ASN A 231 26.92 13.07 -11.04
C ASN A 231 25.39 13.21 -11.07
N HIS A 232 24.60 12.27 -10.54
CA HIS A 232 23.15 12.42 -10.44
C HIS A 232 22.75 13.07 -9.10
N LYS A 233 22.96 14.39 -8.99
CA LYS A 233 22.33 15.17 -7.93
C LYS A 233 20.81 15.04 -8.09
N ASN A 234 20.20 14.37 -7.12
CA ASN A 234 18.76 14.24 -6.96
C ASN A 234 18.11 15.63 -7.18
N LEU A 235 17.32 15.76 -8.25
CA LEU A 235 16.76 17.03 -8.75
C LEU A 235 16.00 17.81 -7.66
N PHE A 236 15.48 17.10 -6.65
CA PHE A 236 14.84 17.69 -5.49
C PHE A 236 15.85 18.38 -4.55
N THR A 237 16.95 17.71 -4.22
CA THR A 237 18.03 18.29 -3.39
C THR A 237 18.72 19.44 -4.11
N GLN A 238 18.89 19.33 -5.44
CA GLN A 238 19.45 20.40 -6.26
C GLN A 238 18.53 21.63 -6.27
N ARG A 239 17.21 21.44 -6.38
CA ARG A 239 16.21 22.53 -6.24
C ARG A 239 16.24 23.18 -4.85
N ILE A 240 16.39 22.41 -3.77
CA ILE A 240 16.47 22.98 -2.41
C ILE A 240 17.74 23.82 -2.26
N PHE A 241 18.89 23.32 -2.71
CA PHE A 241 20.14 24.06 -2.61
C PHE A 241 20.19 25.29 -3.53
N THR A 242 19.60 25.25 -4.73
CA THR A 242 19.49 26.45 -5.58
C THR A 242 18.53 27.47 -5.00
N THR A 243 17.39 27.05 -4.44
CA THR A 243 16.43 27.96 -3.81
C THR A 243 17.01 28.62 -2.56
N ALA A 244 17.79 27.89 -1.76
CA ALA A 244 18.49 28.43 -0.61
C ALA A 244 19.61 29.42 -1.02
N ALA A 245 20.35 29.13 -2.09
CA ALA A 245 21.40 30.01 -2.61
C ALA A 245 20.83 31.29 -3.26
N GLU A 246 19.67 31.22 -3.90
CA GLU A 246 18.96 32.39 -4.43
C GLU A 246 18.35 33.27 -3.32
N ALA A 247 17.83 32.66 -2.25
CA ALA A 247 17.34 33.40 -1.09
C ALA A 247 18.44 34.21 -0.37
N THR A 248 19.68 33.73 -0.38
CA THR A 248 20.83 34.46 0.19
C THR A 248 21.35 35.62 -0.67
N LYS A 249 20.92 35.75 -1.93
CA LYS A 249 21.28 36.89 -2.80
C LYS A 249 20.38 38.11 -2.63
N LEU A 250 19.26 37.99 -1.91
CA LEU A 250 18.30 39.08 -1.68
C LEU A 250 18.57 39.93 -0.44
N THR A 251 19.62 39.61 0.32
CA THR A 251 20.11 40.45 1.41
C THR A 251 21.50 40.98 1.06
N ARG A 252 21.54 42.12 0.37
CA ARG A 252 22.66 43.06 0.41
C ARG A 252 22.16 44.48 0.19
#